data_AF-A0AA42JCB8-F1
#
_entry.id   AF-A0AA42JCB8-F1
#
_cell.length_a   1.000
_cell.length_b   1.000
_cell.length_c   1.000
_cell.angle_alpha   90.00
_cell.angle_beta   90.00
_cell.angle_gamma   90.00
#
_symmetry.space_group_name_H-M   'P 1'
#
loop_
_entity.id
_entity.type
_entity.pdbx_description
1 polymer ?
#
loop_
_entity_poly.entity_id
_entity_poly.type
_entity_poly.pdbx_seq_one_letter_code
_entity_poly.pdbx_strand_id
1 'polypeptide(L)'
;MVMLVALSNTHVPIVATALTAEFRSVFPRHFLTSGDDGSFVAAGPLDGLQVFAKSLVPGASGFFMVQSVPGPYSDVSKAPGRIGDPAMRERALAQTCWLSVELVHTWASPEDARRFIARTMARLAPDDTAVLLRPPDGAVAFDAAVRARLAAGETVC
;
A
#
# COMPACT_ATOMS: atom_id res chain seq x y z
N MET A 1 -3.69 -9.61 -9.76
CA MET A 1 -4.03 -8.88 -8.52
C MET A 1 -3.36 -7.51 -8.59
N VAL A 2 -4.02 -6.44 -8.16
CA VAL A 2 -3.46 -5.08 -8.20
C VAL A 2 -3.08 -4.72 -6.76
N MET A 3 -1.79 -4.82 -6.45
CA MET A 3 -1.27 -4.57 -5.10
C MET A 3 0.18 -4.08 -5.15
N LEU A 4 0.59 -3.37 -4.09
CA LEU A 4 1.99 -3.11 -3.78
C LEU A 4 2.30 -3.58 -2.36
N VAL A 5 3.55 -4.02 -2.12
CA VAL A 5 4.04 -4.38 -0.78
C VAL A 5 5.37 -3.68 -0.53
N ALA A 6 5.42 -2.83 0.48
CA ALA A 6 6.64 -2.23 1.01
C ALA A 6 7.23 -3.12 2.10
N LEU A 7 8.50 -3.47 1.98
CA LEU A 7 9.25 -4.25 2.97
C LEU A 7 10.20 -3.33 3.74
N SER A 8 10.12 -3.36 5.06
CA SER A 8 10.81 -2.44 5.98
C SER A 8 11.22 -3.16 7.26
N ASN A 9 11.92 -2.48 8.16
CA ASN A 9 12.21 -3.00 9.50
C ASN A 9 11.36 -2.34 10.59
N THR A 10 10.67 -1.24 10.26
CA THR A 10 9.81 -0.49 11.17
C THR A 10 8.35 -0.85 10.97
N HIS A 11 7.73 -1.42 12.00
CA HIS A 11 6.27 -1.58 12.02
C HIS A 11 5.60 -0.26 12.36
N VAL A 12 4.71 0.19 11.47
CA VAL A 12 3.84 1.35 11.72
C VAL A 12 2.40 0.85 11.79
N PRO A 13 1.77 0.79 12.98
CA PRO A 13 0.38 0.38 13.11
C PRO A 13 -0.55 1.24 12.26
N ILE A 14 -1.55 0.62 11.62
CA ILE A 14 -2.54 1.35 10.83
C ILE A 14 -3.87 1.36 11.57
N VAL A 15 -4.33 2.57 11.86
CA VAL A 15 -5.60 2.83 12.54
C VAL A 15 -6.49 3.64 11.60
N ALA A 16 -7.78 3.32 11.54
CA ALA A 16 -8.71 3.92 10.58
C ALA A 16 -8.78 5.45 10.68
N THR A 17 -8.68 6.00 11.90
CA THR A 17 -8.67 7.47 12.14
C THR A 17 -7.43 8.13 11.58
N ALA A 18 -6.24 7.55 11.80
CA ALA A 18 -4.99 8.02 11.24
C ALA A 18 -5.00 7.95 9.71
N LEU A 19 -5.41 6.80 9.15
CA LEU A 19 -5.48 6.65 7.70
C LEU A 19 -6.51 7.59 7.05
N THR A 20 -7.64 7.86 7.71
CA THR A 20 -8.61 8.86 7.24
C THR A 20 -7.96 10.24 7.13
N ALA A 21 -7.17 10.65 8.13
CA ALA A 21 -6.46 11.93 8.11
C ALA A 21 -5.45 11.98 6.94
N GLU A 22 -4.71 10.89 6.73
CA GLU A 22 -3.77 10.78 5.61
C GLU A 22 -4.47 10.86 4.24
N PHE A 23 -5.58 10.13 4.07
CA PHE A 23 -6.34 10.16 2.83
C PHE A 23 -7.00 11.50 2.54
N ARG A 24 -7.36 12.28 3.57
CA ARG A 24 -7.78 13.68 3.37
C ARG A 24 -6.66 14.55 2.82
N SER A 25 -5.41 14.28 3.21
CA SER A 25 -4.25 14.99 2.68
C SER A 25 -3.94 14.59 1.24
N VAL A 26 -4.07 13.30 0.90
CA VAL A 26 -3.77 12.79 -0.45
C VAL A 26 -4.90 13.08 -1.44
N PHE A 27 -6.16 12.98 -0.99
CA PHE A 27 -7.38 13.14 -1.79
C PHE A 27 -8.32 14.15 -1.12
N PRO A 28 -8.00 15.46 -1.23
CA PRO A 28 -8.79 16.50 -0.59
C PRO A 28 -10.25 16.43 -1.04
N ARG A 29 -11.17 16.63 -0.11
CA ARG A 29 -12.64 16.63 -0.30
C ARG A 29 -13.32 15.27 -0.54
N HIS A 30 -12.59 14.16 -0.60
CA HIS A 30 -13.20 12.86 -0.86
C HIS A 30 -13.47 12.02 0.39
N PHE A 31 -12.56 12.06 1.37
CA PHE A 31 -12.69 11.34 2.65
C PHE A 31 -13.27 12.23 3.75
N LEU A 32 -14.40 12.88 3.47
CA LEU A 32 -15.10 13.74 4.44
C LEU A 32 -15.89 12.88 5.45
N THR A 33 -16.01 13.36 6.69
CA THR A 33 -16.59 12.59 7.80
C THR A 33 -18.07 12.24 7.56
N SER A 34 -18.35 10.94 7.67
CA SER A 34 -19.63 10.23 7.84
C SER A 34 -20.77 10.50 6.85
N GLY A 35 -21.00 9.51 5.99
CA GLY A 35 -22.24 9.25 5.25
C GLY A 35 -22.10 7.96 4.43
N ASP A 36 -23.17 7.17 4.33
CA ASP A 36 -23.18 5.89 3.59
C ASP A 36 -22.81 6.06 2.09
N ASP A 37 -22.95 7.28 1.59
CA ASP A 37 -22.72 7.68 0.20
C ASP A 37 -21.31 8.24 -0.06
N GLY A 38 -20.43 8.31 0.94
CA GLY A 38 -19.09 8.92 0.84
C GLY A 38 -17.92 7.92 0.75
N SER A 39 -16.70 8.47 0.54
CA SER A 39 -15.47 7.68 0.78
C SER A 39 -15.22 7.56 2.27
N PHE A 40 -14.89 6.36 2.76
CA PHE A 40 -14.65 6.12 4.18
C PHE A 40 -13.50 5.14 4.40
N VAL A 41 -12.95 5.16 5.61
CA VAL A 41 -12.01 4.16 6.12
C VAL A 41 -12.64 3.48 7.34
N ALA A 42 -12.61 2.15 7.36
CA ALA A 42 -13.09 1.32 8.44
C ALA A 42 -11.95 0.43 8.97
N ALA A 43 -11.98 0.12 10.26
CA ALA A 43 -11.07 -0.86 10.84
C ALA A 43 -11.35 -2.25 10.27
N GLY A 44 -10.30 -3.03 10.04
CA GLY A 44 -10.42 -4.45 9.74
C GLY A 44 -10.60 -5.28 11.01
N PRO A 45 -10.78 -6.61 10.87
CA PRO A 45 -10.87 -7.54 11.99
C PRO A 45 -9.59 -7.62 12.85
N LEU A 46 -8.44 -7.22 12.31
CA LEU A 46 -7.15 -7.20 13.01
C LEU A 46 -6.77 -5.77 13.37
N ASP A 47 -7.05 -5.39 14.61
CA ASP A 47 -6.80 -4.03 15.10
C ASP A 47 -5.31 -3.66 15.00
N GLY A 48 -5.04 -2.44 14.56
CA GLY A 48 -3.69 -1.93 14.29
C GLY A 48 -2.95 -2.57 13.10
N LEU A 49 -3.51 -3.60 12.46
CA LEU A 49 -2.85 -4.34 11.36
C LEU A 49 -3.57 -4.20 10.02
N GLN A 50 -4.88 -3.96 10.02
CA GLN A 50 -5.68 -3.97 8.81
C GLN A 50 -6.77 -2.90 8.85
N VAL A 51 -6.96 -2.24 7.71
CA VAL A 51 -8.05 -1.29 7.49
C VAL A 51 -8.59 -1.45 6.07
N PHE A 52 -9.88 -1.15 5.91
CA PHE A 52 -10.57 -1.12 4.63
C PHE A 52 -10.92 0.30 4.26
N ALA A 53 -10.79 0.64 2.98
CA ALA A 53 -11.16 1.94 2.47
C ALA A 53 -12.13 1.79 1.29
N LYS A 54 -13.29 2.43 1.40
CA LYS A 54 -14.14 2.75 0.25
C LYS A 54 -13.68 4.10 -0.28
N SER A 55 -13.26 4.15 -1.53
CA SER A 55 -12.94 5.39 -2.23
C SER A 55 -14.01 5.66 -3.29
N LEU A 56 -14.49 6.89 -3.35
CA LEU A 56 -15.29 7.45 -4.45
C LEU A 56 -14.57 8.62 -5.11
N VAL A 57 -13.24 8.68 -4.97
CA VAL A 57 -12.39 9.60 -5.71
C VAL A 57 -12.54 9.31 -7.21
N PRO A 58 -12.90 10.29 -8.07
CA PRO A 58 -12.96 10.10 -9.52
C PRO A 58 -11.64 9.53 -10.05
N GLY A 59 -11.72 8.43 -10.81
CA GLY A 59 -10.52 7.73 -11.29
C GLY A 59 -9.75 7.00 -10.18
N ALA A 60 -10.41 6.67 -9.06
CA ALA A 60 -9.91 5.78 -8.02
C ALA A 60 -11.06 5.20 -7.18
N SER A 61 -12.24 5.04 -7.80
CA SER A 61 -13.43 4.55 -7.12
C SER A 61 -13.34 3.04 -6.92
N GLY A 62 -13.37 2.58 -5.68
CA GLY A 62 -13.27 1.16 -5.35
C GLY A 62 -13.18 0.87 -3.86
N PHE A 63 -12.96 -0.39 -3.54
CA PHE A 63 -12.57 -0.88 -2.23
C PHE A 63 -11.09 -1.28 -2.25
N PHE A 64 -10.36 -0.79 -1.25
CA PHE A 64 -8.95 -1.05 -1.04
C PHE A 64 -8.74 -1.57 0.37
N MET A 65 -7.75 -2.42 0.54
CA MET A 65 -7.30 -2.88 1.84
C MET A 65 -5.87 -2.42 2.05
N VAL A 66 -5.60 -1.94 3.27
CA VAL A 66 -4.25 -1.59 3.70
C VAL A 66 -3.90 -2.46 4.89
N GLN A 67 -2.73 -3.10 4.84
CA GLN A 67 -2.21 -3.90 5.93
C GLN A 67 -0.83 -3.44 6.34
N SER A 68 -0.52 -3.50 7.63
CA SER A 68 0.83 -3.27 8.17
C SER A 68 1.09 -4.30 9.24
N VAL A 69 2.02 -5.20 8.98
CA VAL A 69 2.21 -6.41 9.77
C VAL A 69 3.65 -6.49 10.28
N PRO A 70 3.85 -6.69 11.60
CA PRO A 70 5.15 -7.08 12.13
C PRO A 70 5.41 -8.55 11.80
N GLY A 71 6.59 -8.85 11.29
CA GLY A 71 6.99 -10.16 10.80
C GLY A 71 7.42 -10.12 9.34
N PRO A 72 8.29 -11.04 8.90
CA PRO A 72 8.81 -11.04 7.54
C PRO A 72 7.73 -11.48 6.54
N TYR A 73 7.64 -10.78 5.41
CA TYR A 73 6.64 -11.09 4.38
C TYR A 73 6.81 -12.50 3.77
N SER A 74 8.02 -13.07 3.87
CA SER A 74 8.33 -14.44 3.43
C SER A 74 7.54 -15.52 4.17
N ASP A 75 7.04 -15.23 5.38
CA ASP A 75 6.26 -16.19 6.17
C ASP A 75 4.86 -16.40 5.58
N VAL A 76 4.34 -15.40 4.86
CA VAL A 76 2.99 -15.40 4.29
C VAL A 76 2.99 -15.42 2.76
N SER A 77 4.14 -15.17 2.11
CA SER A 77 4.24 -15.07 0.66
C SER A 77 5.57 -15.59 0.12
N LYS A 78 5.51 -16.32 -1.00
CA LYS A 78 6.71 -16.76 -1.74
C LYS A 78 7.32 -15.68 -2.62
N ALA A 79 6.72 -14.48 -2.71
CA ALA A 79 7.15 -13.44 -3.63
C ALA A 79 8.62 -13.00 -3.42
N PRO A 80 9.11 -12.75 -2.18
CA PRO A 80 10.52 -12.41 -1.96
C PRO A 80 11.47 -13.48 -2.50
N GLY A 81 11.17 -14.76 -2.29
CA GLY A 81 12.01 -15.87 -2.76
C GLY A 81 12.07 -16.05 -4.28
N ARG A 82 11.12 -15.44 -5.02
CA ARG A 82 11.05 -15.49 -6.49
C ARG A 82 11.77 -14.34 -7.18
N ILE A 83 12.34 -13.39 -6.42
CA ILE A 83 13.14 -12.30 -6.98
C ILE A 83 14.38 -12.90 -7.67
N GLY A 84 14.55 -12.56 -8.96
CA GLY A 84 15.63 -13.09 -9.80
C GLY A 84 17.01 -12.56 -9.41
N ASP A 85 17.11 -11.27 -9.08
CA ASP A 85 18.34 -10.65 -8.59
C ASP A 85 18.66 -11.13 -7.16
N PRO A 86 19.79 -11.85 -6.94
CA PRO A 86 20.17 -12.34 -5.62
C PRO A 86 20.35 -11.25 -4.57
N ALA A 87 20.89 -10.08 -4.93
CA ALA A 87 21.13 -9.00 -3.98
C ALA A 87 19.82 -8.35 -3.55
N MET A 88 18.92 -8.10 -4.50
CA MET A 88 17.55 -7.63 -4.19
C MET A 88 16.77 -8.66 -3.37
N ARG A 89 16.92 -9.95 -3.69
CA ARG A 89 16.29 -11.04 -2.94
C ARG A 89 16.75 -11.08 -1.49
N GLU A 90 18.06 -11.04 -1.25
CA GLU A 90 18.63 -10.99 0.09
C GLU A 90 18.12 -9.77 0.86
N ARG A 91 18.15 -8.60 0.22
CA ARG A 91 17.62 -7.36 0.80
C ARG A 91 16.14 -7.49 1.17
N ALA A 92 15.32 -8.09 0.32
CA ALA A 92 13.89 -8.30 0.57
C ALA A 92 13.65 -9.28 1.73
N LEU A 93 14.42 -10.36 1.81
CA LEU A 93 14.31 -11.38 2.86
C LEU A 93 14.83 -10.89 4.22
N ALA A 94 15.70 -9.88 4.25
CA ALA A 94 16.21 -9.30 5.48
C ALA A 94 15.20 -8.40 6.22
N GLN A 95 14.08 -8.05 5.59
CA GLN A 95 13.10 -7.13 6.17
C GLN A 95 12.17 -7.83 7.17
N THR A 96 11.92 -7.19 8.31
CA THR A 96 11.14 -7.77 9.41
C THR A 96 9.70 -7.28 9.50
N CYS A 97 9.28 -6.38 8.62
CA CYS A 97 7.93 -5.83 8.58
C CYS A 97 7.49 -5.63 7.12
N TRP A 98 6.18 -5.58 6.91
CA TRP A 98 5.64 -5.23 5.61
C TRP A 98 4.36 -4.42 5.69
N LEU A 99 4.18 -3.54 4.71
CA LEU A 99 2.97 -2.77 4.47
C LEU A 99 2.45 -3.12 3.09
N SER A 100 1.18 -3.51 2.97
CA SER A 100 0.52 -3.74 1.68
C SER A 100 -0.60 -2.74 1.46
N VAL A 101 -0.80 -2.41 0.18
CA VAL A 101 -1.99 -1.71 -0.30
C VAL A 101 -2.50 -2.52 -1.47
N GLU A 102 -3.73 -3.00 -1.39
CA GLU A 102 -4.31 -3.91 -2.37
C GLU A 102 -5.72 -3.49 -2.80
N LEU A 103 -6.02 -3.80 -4.05
CA LEU A 103 -7.35 -3.62 -4.62
C LEU A 103 -8.23 -4.82 -4.26
N VAL A 104 -9.35 -4.57 -3.58
CA VAL A 104 -10.40 -5.55 -3.32
C VAL A 104 -11.41 -5.55 -4.45
N HIS A 105 -11.86 -4.36 -4.86
CA HIS A 105 -12.83 -4.18 -5.94
C HIS A 105 -12.70 -2.78 -6.55
N THR A 106 -12.88 -2.62 -7.86
CA THR A 106 -12.85 -1.31 -8.52
C THR A 106 -14.12 -1.07 -9.32
N TRP A 107 -14.62 0.17 -9.24
CA TRP A 107 -15.62 0.72 -10.17
C TRP A 107 -14.96 1.60 -11.25
N ALA A 108 -13.69 1.94 -11.06
CA ALA A 108 -12.86 2.66 -12.02
C ALA A 108 -11.98 1.70 -12.86
N SER A 109 -11.13 2.26 -13.72
CA SER A 109 -10.19 1.46 -14.50
C SER A 109 -9.13 0.77 -13.62
N PRO A 110 -8.52 -0.33 -14.06
CA PRO A 110 -7.41 -0.94 -13.33
C PRO A 110 -6.19 -0.01 -13.19
N GLU A 111 -5.97 0.88 -14.16
CA GLU A 111 -4.88 1.86 -14.11
C GLU A 111 -5.10 2.88 -13.00
N ASP A 112 -6.31 3.39 -12.90
CA ASP A 112 -6.78 4.28 -11.84
C ASP A 112 -6.58 3.69 -10.44
N ALA A 113 -6.95 2.42 -10.26
CA ALA A 113 -6.68 1.70 -9.03
C ALA A 113 -5.17 1.62 -8.72
N ARG A 114 -4.32 1.38 -9.72
CA ARG A 114 -2.85 1.38 -9.52
C ARG A 114 -2.33 2.74 -9.08
N ARG A 115 -2.85 3.84 -9.66
CA ARG A 115 -2.45 5.21 -9.26
C ARG A 115 -2.84 5.51 -7.81
N PHE A 116 -4.03 5.08 -7.37
CA PHE A 116 -4.45 5.19 -5.98
C PHE A 116 -3.53 4.42 -5.03
N ILE A 117 -3.23 3.17 -5.38
CA ILE A 117 -2.32 2.31 -4.61
C ILE A 117 -0.92 2.91 -4.54
N ALA A 118 -0.40 3.42 -5.67
CA ALA A 118 0.91 4.08 -5.74
C ALA A 118 0.99 5.27 -4.77
N ARG A 119 0.02 6.19 -4.84
CA ARG A 119 0.00 7.39 -3.97
C ARG A 119 -0.15 7.03 -2.50
N THR A 120 -1.00 6.05 -2.20
CA THR A 120 -1.18 5.53 -0.85
C THR A 120 0.13 4.92 -0.33
N MET A 121 0.79 4.09 -1.13
CA MET A 121 2.06 3.47 -0.78
C MET A 121 3.16 4.51 -0.54
N ALA A 122 3.29 5.50 -1.42
CA ALA A 122 4.26 6.58 -1.26
C ALA A 122 4.11 7.33 0.07
N ARG A 123 2.86 7.49 0.52
CA ARG A 123 2.53 8.22 1.74
C ARG A 123 2.71 7.40 3.00
N LEU A 124 2.32 6.13 2.97
CA LEU A 124 2.24 5.29 4.17
C LEU A 124 3.47 4.42 4.41
N ALA A 125 4.25 4.10 3.37
CA ALA A 125 5.43 3.26 3.52
C ALA A 125 6.41 3.90 4.52
N PRO A 126 6.88 3.15 5.55
CA PRO A 126 7.88 3.64 6.50
C PRO A 126 9.13 4.20 5.82
N ASP A 127 9.81 5.17 6.45
CA ASP A 127 10.98 5.83 5.86
C ASP A 127 12.15 4.86 5.60
N ASP A 128 12.26 3.80 6.40
CA ASP A 128 13.27 2.75 6.26
C ASP A 128 12.89 1.63 5.28
N THR A 129 11.77 1.77 4.56
CA THR A 129 11.35 0.79 3.55
C THR A 129 12.47 0.60 2.52
N ALA A 130 12.91 -0.64 2.38
CA ALA A 130 14.08 -0.99 1.59
C ALA A 130 13.71 -1.52 0.19
N VAL A 131 12.59 -2.24 0.09
CA VAL A 131 12.16 -2.93 -1.14
C VAL A 131 10.67 -2.72 -1.35
N LEU A 132 10.30 -2.46 -2.60
CA LEU A 132 8.91 -2.46 -3.03
C LEU A 132 8.68 -3.65 -3.96
N LEU A 133 7.67 -4.45 -3.63
CA LEU A 133 7.20 -5.55 -4.45
C LEU A 133 5.93 -5.17 -5.19
N ARG A 134 5.82 -5.65 -6.43
CA ARG A 134 4.57 -5.75 -7.19
C ARG A 134 4.32 -7.22 -7.51
N PRO A 135 3.76 -8.03 -6.58
CA PRO A 135 3.56 -9.44 -6.83
C PRO A 135 2.57 -9.69 -8.00
N PRO A 136 2.84 -10.65 -8.90
CA PRO A 136 4.01 -11.53 -8.96
C PRO A 136 5.18 -10.98 -9.80
N ASP A 137 5.07 -9.76 -10.31
CA ASP A 137 5.76 -9.28 -11.50
C ASP A 137 7.13 -8.63 -11.24
N GLY A 138 7.41 -8.11 -10.03
CA GLY A 138 8.69 -7.44 -9.82
C GLY A 138 9.00 -6.95 -8.41
N ALA A 139 10.26 -6.60 -8.22
CA ALA A 139 10.82 -5.99 -7.02
C ALA A 139 11.80 -4.88 -7.42
N VAL A 140 11.77 -3.75 -6.71
CA VAL A 140 12.75 -2.66 -6.87
C VAL A 140 13.20 -2.17 -5.50
N ALA A 141 14.39 -1.56 -5.46
CA ALA A 141 14.82 -0.81 -4.30
C ALA A 141 13.84 0.36 -4.08
N PHE A 142 13.39 0.54 -2.85
CA PHE A 142 12.46 1.62 -2.53
C PHE A 142 13.23 2.83 -2.02
N ASP A 143 13.76 3.62 -2.95
CA ASP A 143 14.46 4.86 -2.64
C ASP A 143 13.56 6.09 -2.75
N ALA A 144 14.13 7.27 -2.47
CA ALA A 144 13.41 8.53 -2.54
C ALA A 144 12.87 8.84 -3.95
N ALA A 145 13.55 8.40 -5.01
CA ALA A 145 13.10 8.62 -6.38
C ALA A 145 11.88 7.74 -6.69
N VAL A 146 11.91 6.47 -6.30
CA VAL A 146 10.76 5.56 -6.43
C VAL A 146 9.57 6.09 -5.62
N ARG A 147 9.79 6.53 -4.37
CA ARG A 147 8.74 7.14 -3.55
C ARG A 147 8.13 8.38 -4.21
N ALA A 148 8.95 9.27 -4.78
CA ALA A 148 8.47 10.46 -5.47
C ALA A 148 7.62 10.13 -6.71
N ARG A 149 8.04 9.14 -7.51
CA ARG A 149 7.29 8.66 -8.68
C ARG A 149 5.94 8.06 -8.27
N LEU A 150 5.91 7.24 -7.22
CA LEU A 150 4.66 6.72 -6.67
C LEU A 150 3.75 7.86 -6.16
N ALA A 151 4.30 8.90 -5.54
CA ALA A 151 3.52 10.07 -5.09
C ALA A 151 2.89 10.84 -6.26
N ALA A 152 3.53 10.85 -7.43
CA ALA A 152 2.94 11.37 -8.66
C ALA A 152 1.82 10.47 -9.22
N GLY A 153 1.74 9.21 -8.75
CA GLY A 153 0.83 8.18 -9.24
C GLY A 153 1.40 7.34 -10.37
N GLU A 154 2.72 7.37 -10.59
CA GLU A 154 3.35 6.49 -11.57
C GLU A 154 3.36 5.04 -11.09
N THR A 155 3.30 4.11 -12.04
CA THR A 155 3.56 2.69 -11.77
C THR A 155 5.05 2.42 -11.81
N VAL A 156 5.55 1.77 -10.76
CA VAL A 156 6.94 1.28 -10.67
C VAL A 156 6.90 -0.24 -10.43
N CYS A 157 7.93 -0.94 -10.91
CA CYS A 157 7.99 -2.38 -11.15
C CYS A 157 7.13 -2.83 -12.33
#